data_AF-A0A970NUN8-F1
#
_entry.id   AF-A0A970NUN8-F1
#
_cell.length_a   1.000
_cell.length_b   1.000
_cell.length_c   1.000
_cell.angle_alpha   90.00
_cell.angle_beta   90.00
_cell.angle_gamma   90.00
#
_symmetry.space_group_name_H-M   'P 1'
#
loop_
_entity.id
_entity.type
_entity.pdbx_description
1 polymer ?
#
loop_
_entity_poly.entity_id
_entity_poly.type
_entity_poly.pdbx_seq_one_letter_code
_entity_poly.pdbx_strand_id
1 'polypeptide(L)'
;MTREELYKNIRTKGTMLCVGLDTDYANLPECVKAGRSETEAVLAFNRRIIDATAAHCVAYKPNLAFYESLGADGLRALAATVDYLRLHHPDQFLIADAKRGDIGNTARLYARSLFETFDFDAVTLSPYMGSEAVTPFLEYSGRFAIVVALSSNPSSEDFQTVSKDGKPLYRVVMEKMMEISSPDNMMFVVGATKAEKLQEIRKFCPDNFFLVPGVGAQGGSAEAVIAYGANSIGGLLINSSRAILYASSGSDFAEAAAKVAAATASYSQP
;
A
#
# COMPACT_ATOMS: atom_id res chain seq x y z
N MET A 1 -11.81 -2.37 7.73
CA MET A 1 -12.57 -2.60 6.48
C MET A 1 -12.33 -4.04 6.03
N THR A 2 -13.41 -4.78 5.79
CA THR A 2 -13.41 -6.16 5.31
C THR A 2 -13.13 -6.27 3.81
N ARG A 3 -12.87 -7.49 3.32
CA ARG A 3 -12.66 -7.79 1.90
C ARG A 3 -13.85 -7.36 1.04
N GLU A 4 -15.08 -7.66 1.49
CA GLU A 4 -16.31 -7.32 0.77
C GLU A 4 -16.54 -5.82 0.70
N GLU A 5 -16.27 -5.09 1.79
CA GLU A 5 -16.35 -3.63 1.83
C GLU A 5 -15.34 -2.99 0.86
N LEU A 6 -14.10 -3.50 0.82
CA LEU A 6 -13.09 -3.02 -0.12
C LEU A 6 -13.52 -3.26 -1.58
N TYR A 7 -14.03 -4.45 -1.92
CA TYR A 7 -14.57 -4.70 -3.26
C TYR A 7 -15.74 -3.81 -3.61
N LYS A 8 -16.67 -3.60 -2.67
CA LYS A 8 -17.80 -2.69 -2.86
C LYS A 8 -17.29 -1.27 -3.14
N ASN A 9 -16.26 -0.82 -2.43
CA ASN A 9 -15.68 0.50 -2.64
C ASN A 9 -15.01 0.63 -4.03
N ILE A 10 -14.24 -0.39 -4.44
CA ILE A 10 -13.63 -0.48 -5.78
C ILE A 10 -14.70 -0.38 -6.88
N ARG A 11 -15.79 -1.14 -6.76
CA ARG A 11 -16.90 -1.07 -7.72
C ARG A 11 -17.62 0.27 -7.71
N THR A 12 -17.82 0.86 -6.54
CA THR A 12 -18.54 2.14 -6.39
C THR A 12 -17.74 3.31 -6.96
N LYS A 13 -16.42 3.34 -6.71
CA LYS A 13 -15.54 4.40 -7.21
C LYS A 13 -14.99 4.12 -8.61
N GLY A 14 -15.12 2.89 -9.10
CA GLY A 14 -14.62 2.48 -10.42
C GLY A 14 -13.09 2.58 -10.53
N THR A 15 -12.37 2.28 -9.45
CA THR A 15 -10.91 2.45 -9.38
C THR A 15 -10.27 1.48 -8.39
N MET A 16 -9.07 1.01 -8.71
CA MET A 16 -8.18 0.23 -7.86
C MET A 16 -7.00 1.07 -7.34
N LEU A 17 -7.05 2.39 -7.52
CA LEU A 17 -5.97 3.30 -7.11
C LEU A 17 -5.77 3.31 -5.60
N CYS A 18 -4.50 3.16 -5.20
CA CYS A 18 -3.99 3.38 -3.85
C CYS A 18 -3.00 4.56 -3.85
N VAL A 19 -3.30 5.63 -3.13
CA VAL A 19 -2.41 6.80 -3.04
C VAL A 19 -1.37 6.57 -1.96
N GLY A 20 -0.09 6.63 -2.33
CA GLY A 20 1.02 6.54 -1.36
C GLY A 20 1.28 7.90 -0.72
N LEU A 21 1.20 7.97 0.62
CA LEU A 21 1.50 9.18 1.41
C LEU A 21 2.96 9.16 1.87
N ASP A 22 3.87 9.05 0.91
CA ASP A 22 5.32 9.03 1.10
C ASP A 22 5.86 10.47 1.08
N THR A 23 5.40 11.26 2.05
CA THR A 23 5.61 12.71 2.09
C THR A 23 7.00 13.04 2.60
N ASP A 24 7.81 13.61 1.72
CA ASP A 24 9.17 14.06 1.96
C ASP A 24 9.15 15.57 2.09
N TYR A 25 9.53 16.07 3.27
CA TYR A 25 9.58 17.49 3.57
C TYR A 25 10.38 18.28 2.53
N ALA A 26 11.46 17.69 1.99
CA ALA A 26 12.31 18.35 1.00
C ALA A 26 11.53 18.76 -0.25
N ASN A 27 10.56 17.95 -0.67
CA ASN A 27 9.78 18.14 -1.90
C ASN A 27 8.49 18.96 -1.70
N LEU A 28 8.21 19.43 -0.48
CA LEU A 28 6.99 20.20 -0.23
C LEU A 28 7.03 21.59 -0.90
N PRO A 29 5.90 22.08 -1.44
CA PRO A 29 5.75 23.45 -1.91
C PRO A 29 6.01 24.47 -0.79
N GLU A 30 6.62 25.62 -1.11
CA GLU A 30 6.92 26.64 -0.10
C GLU A 30 5.68 27.22 0.60
N CYS A 31 4.55 27.28 -0.11
CA CYS A 31 3.29 27.71 0.50
C CYS A 31 2.81 26.78 1.65
N VAL A 32 3.32 25.56 1.71
CA VAL A 32 3.03 24.60 2.79
C VAL A 32 4.08 24.67 3.90
N LYS A 33 5.35 24.93 3.56
CA LYS A 33 6.44 25.05 4.54
C LYS A 33 6.35 26.35 5.34
N ALA A 34 5.95 27.45 4.72
CA ALA A 34 5.97 28.78 5.33
C ALA A 34 5.23 28.81 6.69
N GLY A 35 5.98 29.15 7.75
CA GLY A 35 5.46 29.31 9.11
C GLY A 35 5.13 28.00 9.85
N ARG A 36 5.59 26.85 9.36
CA ARG A 36 5.36 25.52 9.96
C ARG A 36 6.67 24.81 10.27
N SER A 37 6.68 23.98 11.32
CA SER A 37 7.69 22.94 11.48
C SER A 37 7.58 21.89 10.36
N GLU A 38 8.60 21.03 10.21
CA GLU A 38 8.60 19.98 9.19
C GLU A 38 7.39 19.05 9.32
N THR A 39 7.10 18.61 10.54
CA THR A 39 5.98 17.73 10.86
C THR A 39 4.62 18.39 10.59
N GLU A 40 4.46 19.66 10.96
CA GLU A 40 3.23 20.42 10.68
C GLU A 40 3.03 20.62 9.16
N ALA A 41 4.11 20.86 8.43
CA ALA A 41 4.07 20.97 6.97
C ALA A 41 3.68 19.64 6.31
N VAL A 42 4.26 18.51 6.77
CA VAL A 42 3.89 17.16 6.30
C VAL A 42 2.41 16.87 6.55
N LEU A 43 1.91 17.12 7.76
CA LEU A 43 0.50 16.90 8.10
C LEU A 43 -0.42 17.81 7.27
N ALA A 44 -0.09 19.09 7.13
CA ALA A 44 -0.88 20.04 6.33
C ALA A 44 -0.90 19.66 4.84
N PHE A 45 0.23 19.18 4.31
CA PHE A 45 0.32 18.66 2.95
C PHE A 45 -0.55 17.42 2.78
N ASN A 46 -0.40 16.43 3.66
CA ASN A 46 -1.17 15.18 3.62
C ASN A 46 -2.67 15.44 3.58
N ARG A 47 -3.20 16.29 4.46
CA ARG A 47 -4.64 16.63 4.49
C ARG A 47 -5.12 17.19 3.15
N ARG A 48 -4.38 18.13 2.57
CA ARG A 48 -4.73 18.75 1.28
C ARG A 48 -4.66 17.76 0.12
N ILE A 49 -3.70 16.82 0.15
CA ILE A 49 -3.63 15.72 -0.83
C ILE A 49 -4.82 14.78 -0.65
N ILE A 50 -5.13 14.39 0.58
CA ILE A 50 -6.24 13.48 0.89
C ILE A 50 -7.54 14.06 0.36
N ASP A 51 -7.88 15.29 0.75
CA ASP A 51 -9.13 15.94 0.32
C ASP A 51 -9.24 16.06 -1.20
N ALA A 52 -8.12 16.33 -1.87
CA ALA A 52 -8.07 16.46 -3.32
C ALA A 52 -8.15 15.12 -4.07
N THR A 53 -7.82 13.99 -3.43
CA THR A 53 -7.64 12.70 -4.12
C THR A 53 -8.63 11.62 -3.67
N ALA A 54 -9.31 11.78 -2.54
CA ALA A 54 -10.16 10.75 -1.94
C ALA A 54 -11.31 10.27 -2.86
N ALA A 55 -11.80 11.14 -3.75
CA ALA A 55 -12.80 10.78 -4.74
C ALA A 55 -12.28 9.85 -5.85
N HIS A 56 -10.97 9.73 -6.01
CA HIS A 56 -10.30 9.03 -7.12
C HIS A 56 -9.56 7.76 -6.69
N CYS A 57 -9.51 7.47 -5.39
CA CYS A 57 -8.83 6.29 -4.84
C CYS A 57 -9.71 5.55 -3.82
N VAL A 58 -9.33 4.29 -3.56
CA VAL A 58 -9.97 3.43 -2.57
C VAL A 58 -9.09 3.17 -1.36
N ALA A 59 -7.80 3.54 -1.44
CA ALA A 59 -6.84 3.28 -0.39
C ALA A 59 -5.80 4.39 -0.26
N TYR A 60 -5.31 4.57 0.96
CA TYR A 60 -4.10 5.35 1.27
C TYR A 60 -3.06 4.46 1.93
N LYS A 61 -1.80 4.64 1.52
CA LYS A 61 -0.66 3.86 2.01
C LYS A 61 0.49 4.77 2.45
N PRO A 62 0.50 5.27 3.70
CA PRO A 62 1.71 5.87 4.25
C PRO A 62 2.84 4.83 4.39
N ASN A 63 4.02 5.16 3.87
CA ASN A 63 5.25 4.44 4.19
C ASN A 63 5.87 5.00 5.46
N LEU A 64 5.97 4.15 6.49
CA LEU A 64 6.36 4.56 7.83
C LEU A 64 7.76 5.17 7.88
N ALA A 65 8.67 4.82 6.96
CA ALA A 65 10.02 5.36 6.93
C ALA A 65 10.05 6.91 6.83
N PHE A 66 9.12 7.50 6.08
CA PHE A 66 9.02 8.96 5.90
C PHE A 66 8.56 9.70 7.17
N TYR A 67 7.85 8.99 8.06
CA TYR A 67 7.37 9.52 9.32
C TYR A 67 8.39 9.22 10.43
N GLU A 68 8.92 8.00 10.49
CA GLU A 68 9.94 7.58 11.45
C GLU A 68 11.21 8.42 11.37
N SER A 69 11.61 8.88 10.18
CA SER A 69 12.77 9.77 10.00
C SER A 69 12.61 11.13 10.69
N LEU A 70 11.38 11.55 11.01
CA LEU A 70 11.05 12.78 11.74
C LEU A 70 10.89 12.54 13.26
N GLY A 71 11.27 11.35 13.75
CA GLY A 71 11.24 11.01 15.17
C GLY A 71 9.84 10.95 15.76
N ALA A 72 9.73 11.30 17.06
CA ALA A 72 8.46 11.22 17.79
C ALA A 72 7.38 12.13 17.19
N ASP A 73 7.75 13.31 16.70
CA ASP A 73 6.81 14.22 16.03
C ASP A 73 6.32 13.65 14.71
N GLY A 74 7.18 12.98 13.96
CA GLY A 74 6.78 12.22 12.77
C GLY A 74 5.72 11.16 13.05
N LEU A 75 5.88 10.38 14.12
CA LEU A 75 4.87 9.40 14.54
C LEU A 75 3.56 10.06 14.98
N ARG A 76 3.62 11.25 15.59
CA ARG A 76 2.40 12.05 15.89
C ARG A 76 1.72 12.53 14.60
N ALA A 77 2.48 12.95 13.59
CA ALA A 77 1.91 13.29 12.28
C ALA A 77 1.30 12.08 11.57
N LEU A 78 1.90 10.89 11.70
CA LEU A 78 1.31 9.66 11.18
C LEU A 78 -0.04 9.39 11.83
N ALA A 79 -0.11 9.39 13.17
CA ALA A 79 -1.35 9.23 13.92
C ALA A 79 -2.39 10.27 13.49
N ALA A 80 -2.02 11.55 13.47
CA ALA A 80 -2.92 12.63 13.05
C ALA A 80 -3.37 12.55 11.59
N THR A 81 -2.58 11.92 10.71
CA THR A 81 -2.96 11.66 9.32
C THR A 81 -3.98 10.52 9.25
N VAL A 82 -3.77 9.44 10.01
CA VAL A 82 -4.71 8.31 10.07
C VAL A 82 -6.03 8.73 10.71
N ASP A 83 -6.00 9.45 11.83
CA ASP A 83 -7.19 9.99 12.50
C ASP A 83 -8.00 10.88 11.55
N TYR A 84 -7.31 11.70 10.75
CA TYR A 84 -7.95 12.54 9.75
C TYR A 84 -8.67 11.71 8.68
N LEU A 85 -8.02 10.67 8.16
CA LEU A 85 -8.64 9.74 7.20
C LEU A 85 -9.84 9.02 7.80
N ARG A 86 -9.74 8.53 9.04
CA ARG A 86 -10.85 7.87 9.73
C ARG A 86 -12.04 8.79 9.98
N LEU A 87 -11.78 10.05 10.32
CA LEU A 87 -12.82 11.03 10.62
C LEU A 87 -13.52 11.55 9.36
N HIS A 88 -12.76 11.83 8.30
CA HIS A 88 -13.27 12.54 7.12
C HIS A 88 -13.54 11.63 5.91
N HIS A 89 -12.85 10.50 5.82
CA HIS A 89 -12.91 9.59 4.68
C HIS A 89 -12.97 8.12 5.17
N PRO A 90 -13.97 7.74 6.00
CA PRO A 90 -14.04 6.42 6.64
C PRO A 90 -14.18 5.25 5.65
N ASP A 91 -14.54 5.54 4.40
CA ASP A 91 -14.60 4.59 3.30
C ASP A 91 -13.21 4.25 2.72
N GLN A 92 -12.12 4.87 3.18
CA GLN A 92 -10.78 4.63 2.66
C GLN A 92 -10.08 3.46 3.37
N PHE A 93 -9.48 2.58 2.58
CA PHE A 93 -8.66 1.47 3.07
C PHE A 93 -7.26 1.95 3.42
N LEU A 94 -6.83 1.76 4.67
CA LEU A 94 -5.55 2.27 5.15
C LEU A 94 -4.50 1.18 5.29
N ILE A 95 -3.38 1.36 4.62
CA ILE A 95 -2.26 0.41 4.60
C ILE A 95 -1.03 1.04 5.26
N ALA A 96 -0.57 0.46 6.35
CA ALA A 96 0.75 0.77 6.88
C ALA A 96 1.82 0.05 6.04
N ASP A 97 2.57 0.80 5.23
CA ASP A 97 3.73 0.24 4.56
C ASP A 97 4.94 0.26 5.51
N ALA A 98 5.00 -0.76 6.37
CA ALA A 98 5.93 -0.87 7.50
C ALA A 98 6.98 -1.98 7.33
N LYS A 99 6.73 -2.97 6.45
CA LYS A 99 7.57 -4.14 6.16
C LYS A 99 8.14 -4.82 7.42
N ARG A 100 7.34 -4.92 8.48
CA ARG A 100 7.78 -5.54 9.75
C ARG A 100 8.08 -7.02 9.54
N GLY A 101 9.05 -7.56 10.28
CA GLY A 101 9.47 -8.95 10.17
C GLY A 101 10.26 -9.35 11.41
N ASP A 102 9.53 -9.74 12.44
CA ASP A 102 10.07 -10.23 13.73
C ASP A 102 9.24 -11.46 14.14
N ILE A 103 9.53 -12.12 15.26
CA ILE A 103 8.84 -13.37 15.66
C ILE A 103 8.22 -13.27 17.05
N GLY A 104 7.31 -14.21 17.36
CA GLY A 104 6.74 -14.39 18.68
C GLY A 104 6.13 -13.13 19.28
N ASN A 105 6.57 -12.77 20.49
CA ASN A 105 6.02 -11.63 21.22
C ASN A 105 6.30 -10.28 20.52
N THR A 106 7.44 -10.12 19.87
CA THR A 106 7.78 -8.86 19.19
C THR A 106 6.85 -8.60 18.00
N ALA A 107 6.55 -9.63 17.21
CA ALA A 107 5.56 -9.55 16.14
C ALA A 107 4.16 -9.19 16.66
N ARG A 108 3.73 -9.73 17.82
CA ARG A 108 2.47 -9.34 18.48
C ARG A 108 2.44 -7.86 18.85
N LEU A 109 3.55 -7.31 19.35
CA LEU A 109 3.65 -5.88 19.69
C LEU A 109 3.60 -4.98 18.45
N TYR A 110 4.18 -5.41 17.32
CA TYR A 110 4.01 -4.69 16.06
C TYR A 110 2.57 -4.72 15.56
N ALA A 111 1.90 -5.87 15.61
CA ALA A 111 0.50 -6.00 15.24
C ALA A 111 -0.39 -5.09 16.10
N ARG A 112 -0.19 -5.11 17.43
CA ARG A 112 -0.89 -4.21 18.36
C ARG A 112 -0.69 -2.74 18.02
N SER A 113 0.56 -2.34 17.80
CA SER A 113 0.88 -0.95 17.45
C SER A 113 0.14 -0.50 16.19
N LEU A 114 0.18 -1.30 15.13
CA LEU A 114 -0.34 -0.89 13.83
C LEU A 114 -1.87 -1.04 13.71
N PHE A 115 -2.47 -2.04 14.35
CA PHE A 115 -3.92 -2.28 14.26
C PHE A 115 -4.74 -1.66 15.39
N GLU A 116 -4.19 -1.53 16.61
CA GLU A 116 -4.91 -0.94 17.74
C GLU A 116 -4.51 0.52 17.98
N THR A 117 -3.21 0.83 18.00
CA THR A 117 -2.76 2.20 18.30
C THR A 117 -2.97 3.14 17.12
N PHE A 118 -2.60 2.72 15.91
CA PHE A 118 -2.72 3.56 14.70
C PHE A 118 -3.95 3.23 13.85
N ASP A 119 -4.72 2.19 14.18
CA ASP A 119 -5.96 1.80 13.46
C ASP A 119 -5.81 1.61 11.92
N PHE A 120 -4.75 0.95 11.46
CA PHE A 120 -4.64 0.57 10.05
C PHE A 120 -5.53 -0.62 9.68
N ASP A 121 -6.01 -0.70 8.43
CA ASP A 121 -6.72 -1.88 7.92
C ASP A 121 -5.76 -3.01 7.52
N ALA A 122 -4.57 -2.64 7.06
CA ALA A 122 -3.57 -3.59 6.59
C ALA A 122 -2.14 -3.17 6.90
N VAL A 123 -1.23 -4.14 6.98
CA VAL A 123 0.20 -3.91 7.26
C VAL A 123 1.06 -4.71 6.30
N THR A 124 2.09 -4.08 5.72
CA THR A 124 3.11 -4.81 4.94
C THR A 124 4.12 -5.54 5.83
N LEU A 125 4.44 -6.79 5.49
CA LEU A 125 5.29 -7.68 6.27
C LEU A 125 6.42 -8.32 5.43
N SER A 126 7.58 -8.50 6.04
CA SER A 126 8.70 -9.27 5.51
C SER A 126 8.65 -10.71 6.03
N PRO A 127 8.46 -11.72 5.18
CA PRO A 127 8.26 -13.11 5.61
C PRO A 127 9.56 -13.88 5.84
N TYR A 128 10.72 -13.20 5.84
CA TYR A 128 12.04 -13.86 5.83
C TYR A 128 12.24 -14.81 7.03
N MET A 129 11.73 -14.46 8.21
CA MET A 129 11.82 -15.29 9.41
C MET A 129 10.78 -16.41 9.48
N GLY A 130 10.00 -16.62 8.41
CA GLY A 130 8.98 -17.67 8.31
C GLY A 130 7.61 -17.24 8.80
N SER A 131 6.71 -18.22 8.98
CA SER A 131 5.30 -17.98 9.30
C SER A 131 5.07 -17.24 10.62
N GLU A 132 5.97 -17.39 11.59
CA GLU A 132 5.85 -16.69 12.88
C GLU A 132 5.98 -15.17 12.77
N ALA A 133 6.53 -14.67 11.66
CA ALA A 133 6.53 -13.24 11.36
C ALA A 133 5.18 -12.69 10.88
N VAL A 134 4.24 -13.58 10.55
CA VAL A 134 2.97 -13.24 9.93
C VAL A 134 1.79 -13.66 10.80
N THR A 135 1.84 -14.84 11.43
CA THR A 135 0.71 -15.38 12.20
C THR A 135 0.15 -14.43 13.26
N PRO A 136 0.95 -13.62 14.00
CA PRO A 136 0.39 -12.66 14.97
C PRO A 136 -0.49 -11.58 14.34
N PHE A 137 -0.25 -11.21 13.08
CA PHE A 137 -1.07 -10.23 12.37
C PHE A 137 -2.40 -10.84 11.88
N LEU A 138 -2.42 -12.16 11.62
CA LEU A 138 -3.61 -12.89 11.18
C LEU A 138 -4.63 -13.12 12.31
N GLU A 139 -4.22 -12.97 13.57
CA GLU A 139 -5.10 -13.05 14.74
C GLU A 139 -6.09 -11.87 14.82
N TYR A 140 -5.85 -10.78 14.08
CA TYR A 140 -6.71 -9.60 14.07
C TYR A 140 -7.83 -9.74 13.04
N SER A 141 -9.04 -10.03 13.53
CA SER A 141 -10.23 -10.12 12.67
C SER A 141 -10.50 -8.80 11.93
N GLY A 142 -10.86 -8.89 10.65
CA GLY A 142 -11.17 -7.73 9.81
C GLY A 142 -9.95 -6.88 9.42
N ARG A 143 -8.73 -7.38 9.65
CA ARG A 143 -7.46 -6.76 9.23
C ARG A 143 -6.71 -7.65 8.24
N PHE A 144 -5.77 -7.05 7.50
CA PHE A 144 -4.98 -7.76 6.50
C PHE A 144 -3.48 -7.72 6.79
N ALA A 145 -2.84 -8.88 6.67
CA ALA A 145 -1.41 -8.98 6.44
C ALA A 145 -1.12 -8.85 4.94
N ILE A 146 -0.15 -8.01 4.55
CA ILE A 146 0.32 -7.88 3.17
C ILE A 146 1.77 -8.38 3.09
N VAL A 147 1.97 -9.60 2.62
CA VAL A 147 3.32 -10.20 2.60
C VAL A 147 4.09 -9.78 1.35
N VAL A 148 5.34 -9.34 1.53
CA VAL A 148 6.24 -9.08 0.40
C VAL A 148 6.61 -10.40 -0.28
N ALA A 149 6.17 -10.57 -1.53
CA ALA A 149 6.44 -11.77 -2.31
C ALA A 149 7.45 -11.50 -3.44
N LEU A 150 7.08 -10.64 -4.40
CA LEU A 150 7.90 -10.29 -5.55
C LEU A 150 7.92 -8.77 -5.70
N SER A 151 9.04 -8.12 -5.44
CA SER A 151 9.20 -6.67 -5.57
C SER A 151 9.70 -6.28 -6.97
N SER A 152 9.53 -5.01 -7.35
CA SER A 152 9.86 -4.52 -8.70
C SER A 152 11.31 -4.09 -8.90
N ASN A 153 12.09 -4.00 -7.82
CA ASN A 153 13.49 -3.56 -7.86
C ASN A 153 14.41 -4.64 -8.47
N PRO A 154 15.54 -4.26 -9.09
CA PRO A 154 16.49 -5.21 -9.69
C PRO A 154 17.01 -6.28 -8.71
N SER A 155 17.29 -5.90 -7.46
CA SER A 155 17.75 -6.82 -6.42
C SER A 155 16.68 -7.80 -5.89
N SER A 156 15.47 -7.80 -6.47
CA SER A 156 14.52 -8.89 -6.23
C SER A 156 15.08 -10.25 -6.68
N GLU A 157 15.94 -10.25 -7.70
CA GLU A 157 16.59 -11.45 -8.24
C GLU A 157 17.59 -12.10 -7.27
N ASP A 158 18.10 -11.36 -6.28
CA ASP A 158 19.07 -11.87 -5.31
C ASP A 158 18.51 -13.05 -4.50
N PHE A 159 17.20 -13.00 -4.19
CA PHE A 159 16.54 -14.02 -3.36
C PHE A 159 15.17 -14.45 -3.88
N GLN A 160 14.34 -13.52 -4.34
CA GLN A 160 12.91 -13.79 -4.54
C GLN A 160 12.65 -14.72 -5.72
N THR A 161 13.54 -14.74 -6.72
CA THR A 161 13.45 -15.61 -7.90
C THR A 161 14.34 -16.85 -7.82
N VAL A 162 15.17 -16.97 -6.77
CA VAL A 162 16.02 -18.14 -6.55
C VAL A 162 15.13 -19.39 -6.46
N SER A 163 15.52 -20.42 -7.22
CA SER A 163 14.75 -21.66 -7.32
C SER A 163 15.03 -22.58 -6.14
N LYS A 164 13.96 -23.07 -5.50
CA LYS A 164 13.95 -24.16 -4.53
C LYS A 164 13.01 -25.23 -5.06
N ASP A 165 13.54 -26.43 -5.30
CA ASP A 165 12.77 -27.57 -5.83
C ASP A 165 11.98 -27.25 -7.11
N GLY A 166 12.57 -26.42 -7.98
CA GLY A 166 11.95 -25.99 -9.24
C GLY A 166 10.93 -24.87 -9.12
N LYS A 167 10.69 -24.32 -7.91
CA LYS A 167 9.82 -23.16 -7.68
C LYS A 167 10.64 -21.93 -7.27
N PRO A 168 10.37 -20.74 -7.81
CA PRO A 168 11.01 -19.52 -7.31
C PRO A 168 10.56 -19.23 -5.86
N LEU A 169 11.46 -18.65 -5.06
CA LEU A 169 11.22 -18.41 -3.63
C LEU A 169 9.93 -17.61 -3.36
N TYR A 170 9.60 -16.60 -4.17
CA TYR A 170 8.36 -15.82 -4.01
C TYR A 170 7.13 -16.73 -4.04
N ARG A 171 7.12 -17.76 -4.89
CA ARG A 171 6.01 -18.71 -5.00
C ARG A 171 5.94 -19.60 -3.77
N VAL A 172 7.09 -20.10 -3.30
CA VAL A 172 7.16 -20.89 -2.06
C VAL A 172 6.61 -20.09 -0.87
N VAL A 173 6.98 -18.81 -0.78
CA VAL A 173 6.46 -17.89 0.24
C VAL A 173 4.94 -17.72 0.11
N MET A 174 4.42 -17.41 -1.08
CA MET A 174 2.99 -17.21 -1.30
C MET A 174 2.18 -18.47 -0.98
N GLU A 175 2.60 -19.63 -1.48
CA GLU A 175 1.96 -20.92 -1.18
C GLU A 175 1.95 -21.16 0.35
N LYS A 176 3.08 -20.92 1.03
CA LYS A 176 3.14 -21.09 2.49
C LYS A 176 2.22 -20.13 3.25
N MET A 177 2.11 -18.88 2.80
CA MET A 177 1.21 -17.91 3.43
C MET A 177 -0.25 -18.28 3.20
N MET A 178 -0.62 -18.77 2.02
CA MET A 178 -1.98 -19.25 1.74
C MET A 178 -2.37 -20.49 2.55
N GLU A 179 -1.41 -21.33 2.97
CA GLU A 179 -1.69 -22.45 3.89
C GLU A 179 -2.16 -22.01 5.28
N ILE A 180 -1.73 -20.82 5.74
CA ILE A 180 -1.97 -20.34 7.10
C ILE A 180 -2.95 -19.16 7.17
N SER A 181 -3.53 -18.78 6.03
CA SER A 181 -4.38 -17.58 5.91
C SER A 181 -5.54 -17.82 4.95
N SER A 182 -6.37 -16.79 4.74
CA SER A 182 -7.40 -16.79 3.72
C SER A 182 -7.31 -15.51 2.89
N PRO A 183 -7.99 -15.44 1.74
CA PRO A 183 -8.13 -14.19 0.99
C PRO A 183 -8.74 -13.03 1.78
N ASP A 184 -9.40 -13.28 2.92
CA ASP A 184 -10.04 -12.26 3.75
C ASP A 184 -9.09 -11.58 4.74
N ASN A 185 -7.88 -12.10 4.93
CA ASN A 185 -6.87 -11.52 5.82
C ASN A 185 -5.44 -11.52 5.23
N MET A 186 -5.26 -11.98 3.99
CA MET A 186 -3.96 -12.03 3.32
C MET A 186 -3.98 -11.33 1.96
N MET A 187 -3.00 -10.47 1.75
CA MET A 187 -2.66 -9.85 0.48
C MET A 187 -1.16 -10.04 0.19
N PHE A 188 -0.75 -9.78 -1.05
CA PHE A 188 0.67 -9.89 -1.43
C PHE A 188 1.18 -8.63 -2.11
N VAL A 189 2.41 -8.22 -1.79
CA VAL A 189 3.12 -7.24 -2.60
C VAL A 189 3.68 -7.96 -3.83
N VAL A 190 3.20 -7.57 -5.01
CA VAL A 190 3.65 -8.11 -6.30
C VAL A 190 3.95 -6.94 -7.24
N GLY A 191 5.21 -6.82 -7.65
CA GLY A 191 5.71 -5.72 -8.47
C GLY A 191 5.20 -5.76 -9.91
N ALA A 192 4.93 -4.58 -10.47
CA ALA A 192 4.37 -4.38 -11.80
C ALA A 192 5.35 -4.62 -12.97
N THR A 193 6.67 -4.73 -12.72
CA THR A 193 7.68 -4.66 -13.78
C THR A 193 7.70 -5.88 -14.72
N LYS A 194 6.96 -6.94 -14.40
CA LYS A 194 6.80 -8.13 -15.25
C LYS A 194 5.33 -8.56 -15.28
N ALA A 195 4.53 -7.95 -16.16
CA ALA A 195 3.08 -8.20 -16.20
C ALA A 195 2.75 -9.70 -16.44
N GLU A 196 3.58 -10.42 -17.17
CA GLU A 196 3.50 -11.88 -17.34
C GLU A 196 3.59 -12.66 -16.01
N LYS A 197 4.35 -12.16 -15.03
CA LYS A 197 4.45 -12.78 -13.70
C LYS A 197 3.15 -12.64 -12.92
N LEU A 198 2.42 -11.53 -13.08
CA LEU A 198 1.09 -11.41 -12.48
C LEU A 198 0.14 -12.50 -13.02
N GLN A 199 0.18 -12.76 -14.33
CA GLN A 199 -0.62 -13.81 -14.94
C GLN A 199 -0.24 -15.20 -14.42
N GLU A 200 1.06 -15.49 -14.28
CA GLU A 200 1.55 -16.73 -13.69
C GLU A 200 1.07 -16.90 -12.24
N ILE A 201 1.20 -15.84 -11.44
CA ILE A 201 0.82 -15.83 -10.03
C ILE A 201 -0.69 -16.06 -9.87
N ARG A 202 -1.52 -15.43 -10.71
CA ARG A 202 -2.98 -15.59 -10.65
C ARG A 202 -3.46 -17.03 -10.89
N LYS A 203 -2.68 -17.88 -11.56
CA LYS A 203 -3.03 -19.29 -11.75
C LYS A 203 -3.06 -20.06 -10.43
N PHE A 204 -2.22 -19.71 -9.47
CA PHE A 204 -2.14 -20.39 -8.17
C PHE A 204 -2.63 -19.55 -6.98
N CYS A 205 -2.78 -18.23 -7.15
CA CYS A 205 -3.31 -17.29 -6.17
C CYS A 205 -4.44 -16.43 -6.79
N PRO A 206 -5.63 -17.03 -7.05
CA PRO A 206 -6.69 -16.38 -7.81
C PRO A 206 -7.44 -15.29 -7.02
N ASP A 207 -7.53 -15.44 -5.70
CA ASP A 207 -8.52 -14.70 -4.90
C ASP A 207 -7.94 -13.54 -4.09
N ASN A 208 -6.69 -13.67 -3.60
CA ASN A 208 -6.07 -12.66 -2.75
C ASN A 208 -5.85 -11.34 -3.50
N PHE A 209 -5.95 -10.23 -2.79
CA PHE A 209 -5.54 -8.93 -3.33
C PHE A 209 -4.03 -8.85 -3.54
N PHE A 210 -3.61 -8.17 -4.61
CA PHE A 210 -2.21 -7.77 -4.78
C PHE A 210 -2.06 -6.27 -4.59
N LEU A 211 -1.15 -5.87 -3.70
CA LEU A 211 -0.62 -4.51 -3.65
C LEU A 211 0.49 -4.38 -4.70
N VAL A 212 0.26 -3.55 -5.71
CA VAL A 212 1.15 -3.40 -6.85
C VAL A 212 1.84 -2.04 -6.79
N PRO A 213 3.09 -1.96 -6.31
CA PRO A 213 3.85 -0.73 -6.32
C PRO A 213 4.42 -0.40 -7.70
N GLY A 214 4.54 0.89 -8.01
CA GLY A 214 5.46 1.38 -9.05
C GLY A 214 4.90 1.55 -10.46
N VAL A 215 3.57 1.54 -10.64
CA VAL A 215 2.96 1.85 -11.95
C VAL A 215 3.26 3.31 -12.34
N GLY A 216 3.63 3.53 -13.60
CA GLY A 216 3.99 4.85 -14.16
C GLY A 216 5.44 5.29 -13.92
N ALA A 217 5.99 5.17 -12.71
CA ALA A 217 7.36 5.61 -12.41
C ALA A 217 8.45 4.57 -12.74
N GLN A 218 8.10 3.28 -12.84
CA GLN A 218 9.04 2.17 -13.06
C GLN A 218 8.83 1.46 -14.41
N GLY A 219 8.16 2.11 -15.37
CA GLY A 219 8.05 1.62 -16.75
C GLY A 219 7.03 0.50 -17.00
N GLY A 220 6.21 0.12 -16.00
CA GLY A 220 5.09 -0.80 -16.19
C GLY A 220 3.84 -0.09 -16.72
N SER A 221 3.23 -0.62 -17.78
CA SER A 221 1.91 -0.18 -18.28
C SER A 221 0.83 -0.59 -17.28
N ALA A 222 0.02 0.36 -16.84
CA ALA A 222 -1.09 0.13 -15.92
C ALA A 222 -2.11 -0.87 -16.51
N GLU A 223 -2.34 -0.75 -17.82
CA GLU A 223 -3.23 -1.61 -18.60
C GLU A 223 -2.77 -3.06 -18.57
N ALA A 224 -1.47 -3.32 -18.77
CA ALA A 224 -0.91 -4.66 -18.68
C ALA A 224 -1.01 -5.24 -17.25
N VAL A 225 -0.73 -4.42 -16.23
CA VAL A 225 -0.87 -4.83 -14.83
C VAL A 225 -2.30 -5.28 -14.52
N ILE A 226 -3.29 -4.56 -15.02
CA ILE A 226 -4.71 -4.88 -14.82
C ILE A 226 -5.08 -6.13 -15.61
N ALA A 227 -4.76 -6.17 -16.90
CA ALA A 227 -5.10 -7.29 -17.78
C ALA A 227 -4.56 -8.64 -17.28
N TYR A 228 -3.38 -8.65 -16.66
CA TYR A 228 -2.74 -9.86 -16.16
C TYR A 228 -2.90 -10.10 -14.66
N GLY A 229 -3.18 -9.04 -13.90
CA GLY A 229 -3.21 -9.07 -12.44
C GLY A 229 -4.59 -8.93 -11.82
N ALA A 230 -5.61 -8.43 -12.52
CA ALA A 230 -6.95 -8.36 -11.97
C ALA A 230 -7.59 -9.75 -11.92
N ASN A 231 -8.40 -9.99 -10.89
CA ASN A 231 -9.34 -11.11 -10.85
C ASN A 231 -10.74 -10.61 -11.21
N SER A 232 -11.76 -11.47 -11.16
CA SER A 232 -13.13 -11.17 -11.59
C SER A 232 -13.82 -10.01 -10.85
N ILE A 233 -13.19 -9.43 -9.82
CA ILE A 233 -13.75 -8.42 -8.94
C ILE A 233 -12.78 -7.26 -8.66
N GLY A 234 -11.70 -7.09 -9.43
CA GLY A 234 -10.74 -6.01 -9.25
C GLY A 234 -9.77 -6.20 -8.09
N GLY A 235 -9.22 -7.41 -7.92
CA GLY A 235 -8.30 -7.83 -6.85
C GLY A 235 -6.90 -7.20 -6.84
N LEU A 236 -6.76 -5.94 -7.26
CA LEU A 236 -5.52 -5.18 -7.21
C LEU A 236 -5.68 -3.90 -6.38
N LEU A 237 -4.58 -3.44 -5.78
CA LEU A 237 -4.40 -2.10 -5.26
C LEU A 237 -3.17 -1.50 -5.94
N ILE A 238 -3.38 -0.62 -6.90
CA ILE A 238 -2.32 -0.05 -7.73
C ILE A 238 -1.78 1.19 -7.04
N ASN A 239 -0.56 1.11 -6.50
CA ASN A 239 0.00 2.20 -5.72
C ASN A 239 0.70 3.24 -6.60
N SER A 240 0.31 4.51 -6.44
CA SER A 240 0.98 5.69 -6.98
C SER A 240 1.24 6.71 -5.88
N SER A 241 2.48 7.19 -5.78
CA SER A 241 2.96 8.03 -4.68
C SER A 241 3.48 9.35 -5.25
N ARG A 242 4.80 9.47 -5.47
CA ARG A 242 5.47 10.68 -6.00
C ARG A 242 4.79 11.34 -7.20
N ALA A 243 4.27 10.57 -8.15
CA ALA A 243 3.60 11.10 -9.33
C ALA A 243 2.34 11.91 -8.99
N ILE A 244 1.62 11.52 -7.92
CA ILE A 244 0.44 12.24 -7.41
C ILE A 244 0.88 13.33 -6.45
N LEU A 245 1.70 12.99 -5.45
CA LEU A 245 2.09 13.95 -4.39
C LEU A 245 2.76 15.19 -4.97
N TYR A 246 3.70 15.02 -5.89
CA TYR A 246 4.54 16.11 -6.40
C TYR A 246 4.20 16.47 -7.84
N ALA A 247 2.92 16.32 -8.21
CA ALA A 247 2.42 16.71 -9.54
C ALA A 247 2.64 18.20 -9.85
N SER A 248 2.73 19.05 -8.82
CA SER A 248 3.19 20.44 -8.92
C SER A 248 3.94 20.83 -7.64
N SER A 249 4.91 21.75 -7.78
CA SER A 249 5.62 22.40 -6.66
C SER A 249 5.03 23.76 -6.29
N GLY A 250 3.99 24.21 -7.00
CA GLY A 250 3.32 25.48 -6.80
C GLY A 250 2.19 25.43 -5.76
N SER A 251 1.48 26.54 -5.60
CA SER A 251 0.31 26.63 -4.72
C SER A 251 -0.89 25.78 -5.17
N ASP A 252 -0.88 25.37 -6.44
CA ASP A 252 -1.86 24.52 -7.12
C ASP A 252 -1.63 23.02 -6.91
N PHE A 253 -0.65 22.61 -6.08
CA PHE A 253 -0.27 21.21 -5.90
C PHE A 253 -1.43 20.25 -5.62
N ALA A 254 -2.42 20.68 -4.84
CA ALA A 254 -3.59 19.85 -4.53
C ALA A 254 -4.46 19.62 -5.77
N GLU A 255 -4.66 20.64 -6.60
CA GLU A 255 -5.41 20.52 -7.86
C GLU A 255 -4.64 19.67 -8.88
N ALA A 256 -3.31 19.85 -8.96
CA ALA A 256 -2.45 19.02 -9.79
C ALA A 256 -2.51 17.54 -9.35
N ALA A 257 -2.44 17.27 -8.05
CA ALA A 257 -2.57 15.93 -7.48
C ALA A 257 -3.94 15.31 -7.81
N ALA A 258 -5.03 16.08 -7.70
CA ALA A 258 -6.38 15.63 -8.09
C ALA A 258 -6.43 15.23 -9.57
N LYS A 259 -5.88 16.04 -10.47
CA LYS A 259 -5.85 15.75 -11.91
C LYS A 259 -5.07 14.47 -12.21
N VAL A 260 -3.90 14.28 -11.59
CA VAL A 260 -3.10 13.05 -11.79
C VAL A 260 -3.81 11.85 -11.18
N ALA A 261 -4.43 11.98 -10.00
CA ALA A 261 -5.19 10.90 -9.38
C ALA A 261 -6.41 10.50 -10.22
N ALA A 262 -7.16 11.47 -10.75
CA ALA A 262 -8.30 11.23 -11.63
C ALA A 262 -7.89 10.54 -12.94
N ALA A 263 -6.79 11.00 -13.57
CA ALA A 263 -6.23 10.33 -14.73
C ALA A 263 -5.83 8.89 -14.38
N THR A 264 -5.16 8.69 -13.23
CA THR A 264 -4.75 7.36 -12.76
C THR A 264 -5.93 6.43 -12.48
N ALA A 265 -7.00 6.97 -11.90
CA ALA A 265 -8.24 6.23 -11.66
C ALA A 265 -8.87 5.74 -12.98
N SER A 266 -8.85 6.56 -14.03
CA SER A 266 -9.49 6.24 -15.32
C SER A 266 -8.91 5.02 -16.04
N TYR A 267 -7.63 4.71 -15.83
CA TYR A 267 -6.99 3.50 -16.36
C TYR A 267 -6.72 2.45 -15.29
N SER A 268 -7.26 2.59 -14.07
CA SER A 268 -7.22 1.59 -13.00
C SER A 268 -8.60 1.04 -12.64
N GLN A 269 -9.49 0.99 -13.62
CA GLN A 269 -10.83 0.44 -13.47
C GLN A 269 -10.77 -1.08 -13.25
N PRO A 270 -11.62 -1.64 -12.36
CA PRO A 270 -11.67 -3.06 -12.07
C PRO A 270 -12.19 -3.91 -13.24
#